data_AF-A0ABD0R8V9-F1
#
_entry.id   AF-A0ABD0R8V9-F1
#
_cell.length_a   1.000
_cell.length_b   1.000
_cell.length_c   1.000
_cell.angle_alpha   90.00
_cell.angle_beta   90.00
_cell.angle_gamma   90.00
#
_symmetry.space_group_name_H-M   'P 1'
#
loop_
_entity.id
_entity.type
_entity.pdbx_description
1 polymer ?
#
loop_
_entity_poly.entity_id
_entity_poly.type
_entity_poly.pdbx_seq_one_letter_code
_entity_poly.pdbx_strand_id
1 'polypeptide(L)'
;AGMFSIQIDTTQDLTSKDQCAVVLRYVTDVVHEKLIAVIDCESSTGQYFVELVKQTLEKMDIDIKKCIGASPNQVHIWCYSHVLNLVLADTTGVVVASESLFSQLNDIAVFIHDSYKRMKLWEENSEDKRHRRLGVIGETRWWAKDEALRKVFGRFAKPDNALYTDLVITMEKIENDVSMKPVI
;
A
#
# COMPACT_ATOMS: atom_id res chain seq x y z
N ALA A 1 33.52 -3.06 -10.81
CA ALA A 1 33.17 -2.46 -9.50
C ALA A 1 33.79 -3.30 -8.39
N GLY A 2 34.43 -2.68 -7.40
CA GLY A 2 35.05 -3.42 -6.29
C GLY A 2 34.10 -3.78 -5.15
N MET A 3 32.96 -3.10 -5.07
CA MET A 3 32.06 -3.13 -3.92
C MET A 3 30.60 -2.88 -4.34
N PHE A 4 29.63 -3.40 -3.58
CA PHE A 4 28.19 -3.22 -3.82
C PHE A 4 27.36 -3.18 -2.52
N SER A 5 26.09 -2.80 -2.60
CA SER A 5 25.10 -2.91 -1.52
C SER A 5 23.87 -3.69 -2.01
N ILE A 6 23.07 -4.19 -1.07
CA ILE A 6 21.87 -4.98 -1.37
C ILE A 6 20.65 -4.25 -0.83
N GLN A 7 19.61 -4.19 -1.64
CA GLN A 7 18.28 -3.75 -1.25
C GLN A 7 17.35 -4.96 -1.37
N ILE A 8 16.57 -5.19 -0.32
CA ILE A 8 15.51 -6.17 -0.31
C ILE A 8 14.18 -5.44 -0.16
N ASP A 9 13.19 -5.83 -0.95
CA ASP A 9 11.84 -5.32 -0.86
C ASP A 9 10.86 -6.48 -0.90
N THR A 10 9.92 -6.52 0.05
CA THR A 10 8.95 -7.60 0.18
C THR A 10 7.56 -7.10 -0.16
N THR A 11 6.88 -7.81 -1.06
CA THR A 11 5.49 -7.53 -1.41
C THR A 11 4.67 -8.81 -1.38
N GLN A 12 3.41 -8.71 -1.00
CA GLN A 12 2.48 -9.83 -1.03
C GLN A 12 1.81 -9.91 -2.40
N ASP A 13 1.80 -11.08 -3.01
CA ASP A 13 1.17 -11.33 -4.30
C ASP A 13 -0.36 -11.47 -4.19
N LEU A 14 -1.04 -11.63 -5.33
CA LEU A 14 -2.50 -11.82 -5.38
C LEU A 14 -2.98 -13.11 -4.67
N THR A 15 -2.09 -14.08 -4.47
CA THR A 15 -2.38 -15.36 -3.79
C THR A 15 -2.07 -15.32 -2.30
N SER A 16 -1.79 -14.12 -1.76
CA SER A 16 -1.41 -13.89 -0.36
C SER A 16 -0.06 -14.52 0.02
N LYS A 17 0.81 -14.79 -0.95
CA LYS A 17 2.18 -15.23 -0.72
C LYS A 17 3.14 -14.05 -0.76
N ASP A 18 4.05 -14.01 0.21
CA ASP A 18 5.08 -12.99 0.24
C ASP A 18 6.17 -13.29 -0.78
N GLN A 19 6.65 -12.26 -1.47
CA GLN A 19 7.76 -12.34 -2.41
C GLN A 19 8.80 -11.28 -2.06
N CYS A 20 10.08 -11.63 -2.11
CA CYS A 20 11.19 -10.73 -1.88
C CYS A 20 11.93 -10.48 -3.19
N ALA A 21 11.97 -9.22 -3.60
CA ALA A 21 12.87 -8.73 -4.64
C ALA A 21 14.24 -8.46 -4.02
N VAL A 22 15.29 -8.98 -4.63
CA VAL A 22 16.69 -8.69 -4.25
C VAL A 22 17.31 -7.84 -5.35
N VAL A 23 17.72 -6.64 -4.99
CA VAL A 23 18.32 -5.65 -5.90
C VAL A 23 19.75 -5.37 -5.47
N LEU A 24 20.67 -5.47 -6.43
CA LEU A 24 22.07 -5.15 -6.23
C LEU A 24 22.34 -3.73 -6.72
N ARG A 25 22.89 -2.89 -5.83
CA ARG A 25 23.27 -1.52 -6.14
C ARG A 25 24.78 -1.35 -6.06
N TYR A 26 25.39 -0.81 -7.10
CA TYR A 26 26.83 -0.58 -7.15
C TYR A 26 27.19 0.66 -7.97
N VAL A 27 28.39 1.18 -7.78
CA VAL A 27 28.87 2.39 -8.44
C VAL A 27 30.10 2.05 -9.28
N THR A 28 30.10 2.51 -10.53
CA THR A 28 31.30 2.62 -11.35
C THR A 28 31.60 4.11 -11.52
N ASP A 29 31.19 4.70 -12.66
CA ASP A 29 31.14 6.14 -12.91
C ASP A 29 29.71 6.69 -12.72
N VAL A 30 28.73 5.79 -12.74
CA VAL A 30 27.31 6.05 -12.49
C VAL A 30 26.78 5.02 -11.50
N VAL A 31 25.62 5.32 -10.89
CA VAL A 31 24.91 4.39 -10.02
C VAL A 31 24.19 3.36 -10.88
N HIS A 32 24.38 2.08 -10.56
CA HIS A 32 23.67 0.95 -11.16
C HIS A 32 22.81 0.27 -10.11
N GLU A 33 21.55 0.01 -10.45
CA GLU A 33 20.63 -0.82 -9.68
C GLU A 33 20.17 -1.96 -10.58
N LYS A 34 20.32 -3.21 -10.12
CA LYS A 34 19.96 -4.40 -10.88
C LYS A 34 19.13 -5.32 -10.03
N LEU A 35 17.91 -5.60 -10.48
CA LEU A 35 17.12 -6.71 -9.94
C LEU A 35 17.83 -8.01 -10.28
N ILE A 36 18.16 -8.79 -9.25
CA ILE A 36 18.92 -10.02 -9.40
C ILE A 36 18.10 -11.27 -9.10
N ALA A 37 17.08 -11.15 -8.25
CA ALA A 37 16.13 -12.23 -7.99
C ALA A 37 14.78 -11.70 -7.50
N VAL A 38 13.74 -12.49 -7.74
CA VAL A 38 12.44 -12.40 -7.07
C VAL A 38 12.14 -13.79 -6.53
N ILE A 39 11.97 -13.91 -5.22
CA ILE A 39 11.94 -15.19 -4.51
C ILE A 39 10.71 -15.24 -3.62
N ASP A 40 9.93 -16.31 -3.71
CA ASP A 40 8.82 -16.57 -2.80
C ASP A 40 9.36 -16.76 -1.37
N CYS A 41 8.78 -16.02 -0.42
CA CYS A 41 9.15 -16.03 0.98
C CYS A 41 8.31 -17.05 1.74
N GLU A 42 8.97 -17.97 2.42
CA GLU A 42 8.34 -18.94 3.33
C GLU A 42 8.29 -18.42 4.78
N SER A 43 9.04 -17.35 5.07
CA SER A 43 9.15 -16.74 6.40
C SER A 43 9.48 -15.25 6.28
N SER A 44 9.12 -14.48 7.33
CA SER A 44 9.40 -13.05 7.45
C SER A 44 10.44 -12.72 8.53
N THR A 45 11.19 -13.72 9.00
CA THR A 45 12.22 -13.51 10.02
C THR A 45 13.49 -12.89 9.43
N GLY A 46 14.20 -12.07 10.22
CA GLY A 46 15.48 -11.50 9.79
C GLY A 46 16.53 -12.55 9.43
N GLN A 47 16.55 -13.69 10.14
CA GLN A 47 17.45 -14.81 9.83
C GLN A 47 17.14 -15.43 8.46
N TYR A 48 15.86 -15.59 8.12
CA TYR A 48 15.45 -16.09 6.81
C TYR A 48 15.93 -15.17 5.69
N PHE A 49 15.75 -13.86 5.82
CA PHE A 49 16.21 -12.92 4.79
C PHE A 49 17.72 -12.90 4.61
N VAL A 50 18.49 -13.06 5.68
CA VAL A 50 19.96 -13.20 5.59
C VAL A 50 20.34 -14.45 4.79
N GLU A 51 19.68 -15.57 5.07
CA GLU A 51 19.94 -16.83 4.36
C GLU A 51 19.50 -16.76 2.89
N LEU A 52 18.33 -16.18 2.63
CA LEU A 52 17.80 -15.96 1.28
C LEU A 52 18.78 -15.12 0.43
N VAL A 53 19.32 -14.03 1.00
CA VAL A 53 20.30 -13.18 0.31
C VAL A 53 21.60 -13.95 0.07
N LYS A 54 22.13 -14.68 1.05
CA LYS A 54 23.35 -15.49 0.88
C LYS A 54 23.20 -16.49 -0.27
N GLN A 55 22.13 -17.28 -0.26
CA GLN A 55 21.87 -18.27 -1.30
C GLN A 55 21.68 -17.63 -2.68
N THR A 56 21.07 -16.45 -2.74
CA THR A 56 20.91 -15.70 -4.01
C THR A 56 22.26 -15.28 -4.59
N LEU A 57 23.14 -14.73 -3.75
CA LEU A 57 24.47 -14.30 -4.17
C LEU A 57 25.34 -15.47 -4.60
N GLU A 58 25.30 -16.58 -3.86
CA GLU A 58 26.04 -17.81 -4.21
C GLU A 58 25.61 -18.38 -5.57
N LYS A 59 24.30 -18.42 -5.85
CA LYS A 59 23.77 -18.87 -7.16
C LYS A 59 24.24 -18.01 -8.33
N MET A 60 24.57 -16.75 -8.07
CA MET A 60 25.02 -15.78 -9.08
C MET A 60 26.53 -15.60 -9.12
N ASP A 61 27.28 -16.39 -8.34
CA ASP A 61 28.73 -16.28 -8.20
C ASP A 61 29.19 -14.87 -7.76
N ILE A 62 28.40 -14.24 -6.87
CA ILE A 62 28.69 -12.90 -6.34
C ILE A 62 29.30 -13.03 -4.95
N ASP A 63 30.55 -12.57 -4.82
CA ASP A 63 31.27 -12.60 -3.56
C ASP A 63 30.65 -11.65 -2.51
N ILE A 64 29.99 -12.22 -1.50
CA ILE A 64 29.37 -11.50 -0.39
C ILE A 64 30.38 -10.64 0.39
N LYS A 65 31.68 -10.95 0.36
CA LYS A 65 32.71 -10.13 1.02
C LYS A 65 32.87 -8.74 0.39
N LYS A 66 32.38 -8.56 -0.84
CA LYS A 66 32.35 -7.26 -1.55
C LYS A 66 31.08 -6.45 -1.25
N CYS A 67 30.15 -7.00 -0.46
CA CYS A 67 28.97 -6.28 -0.01
C CYS A 67 29.36 -5.28 1.11
N ILE A 68 29.37 -3.98 0.80
CA ILE A 68 29.45 -2.92 1.80
C ILE A 68 28.11 -2.91 2.54
N GLY A 69 28.17 -3.11 3.85
CA GLY A 69 27.01 -3.28 4.73
C GLY A 69 26.93 -4.64 5.41
N ALA A 70 27.70 -5.64 4.96
CA ALA A 70 27.72 -7.00 5.53
C ALA A 70 28.74 -7.18 6.68
N SER A 71 28.92 -6.18 7.54
CA SER A 71 29.71 -6.32 8.78
C SER A 71 28.85 -6.95 9.88
N PRO A 72 29.43 -7.51 10.98
CA PRO A 72 28.67 -7.98 12.15
C PRO A 72 27.72 -6.91 12.74
N ASN A 73 27.97 -5.64 12.43
CA ASN A 73 27.14 -4.48 12.76
C ASN A 73 26.41 -3.96 11.52
N GLN A 74 25.80 -4.84 10.72
CA GLN A 74 25.03 -4.46 9.54
C GLN A 74 24.03 -3.36 9.90
N VAL A 75 24.25 -2.16 9.34
CA VAL A 75 23.29 -1.06 9.47
C VAL A 75 22.15 -1.40 8.53
N HIS A 76 21.14 -2.09 9.06
CA HIS A 76 19.85 -2.17 8.40
C HIS A 76 19.26 -0.77 8.35
N ILE A 77 19.30 -0.15 7.17
CA ILE A 77 18.69 1.14 6.95
C ILE A 77 17.24 0.87 6.55
N TRP A 78 16.31 1.22 7.43
CA TRP A 78 14.89 1.19 7.11
C TRP A 78 14.61 2.07 5.90
N CYS A 79 13.71 1.61 5.04
CA CYS A 79 13.23 2.43 3.93
C CYS A 79 12.62 3.72 4.49
N TYR A 80 13.12 4.89 4.09
CA TYR A 80 12.58 6.18 4.53
C TYR A 80 11.09 6.32 4.21
N SER A 81 10.62 5.77 3.10
CA SER A 81 9.20 5.73 2.76
C SER A 81 8.39 4.93 3.79
N HIS A 82 8.93 3.80 4.27
CA HIS A 82 8.29 3.02 5.33
C HIS A 82 8.27 3.77 6.66
N VAL A 83 9.39 4.38 7.06
CA VAL A 83 9.47 5.17 8.30
C VAL A 83 8.50 6.35 8.27
N LEU A 84 8.46 7.09 7.15
CA LEU A 84 7.51 8.18 6.96
C LEU A 84 6.07 7.68 7.05
N ASN A 85 5.77 6.53 6.44
CA ASN A 85 4.44 5.94 6.50
C ASN A 85 4.05 5.55 7.94
N LEU A 86 4.96 4.97 8.73
CA LEU A 86 4.70 4.67 10.14
C LEU A 86 4.35 5.94 10.92
N VAL A 87 5.15 7.00 10.76
CA VAL A 87 4.87 8.29 11.40
C VAL A 87 3.52 8.86 10.96
N LEU A 88 3.17 8.81 9.68
CA LEU A 88 1.88 9.28 9.16
C LEU A 88 0.71 8.42 9.68
N ALA A 89 0.87 7.10 9.73
CA ALA A 89 -0.15 6.20 10.25
C ALA A 89 -0.42 6.46 11.74
N ASP A 90 0.63 6.55 12.55
CA ASP A 90 0.54 6.81 13.98
C ASP A 90 -0.05 8.19 14.27
N THR A 91 0.45 9.24 13.59
CA THR A 91 -0.06 10.61 13.80
C THR A 91 -1.53 10.74 13.45
N THR A 92 -2.00 10.08 12.37
CA THR A 92 -3.41 10.10 11.99
C THR A 92 -4.31 9.25 12.89
N GLY A 93 -3.76 8.31 13.66
CA GLY A 93 -4.48 7.59 14.71
C GLY A 93 -4.54 8.33 16.05
N VAL A 94 -3.59 9.23 16.33
CA VAL A 94 -3.57 10.03 17.57
C VAL A 94 -4.46 11.28 17.48
N VAL A 95 -4.56 11.87 16.29
CA VAL A 95 -5.38 13.07 16.09
C VAL A 95 -6.83 12.68 15.87
N VAL A 96 -7.68 12.89 16.88
CA VAL A 96 -9.12 12.52 16.87
C VAL A 96 -9.85 12.99 15.61
N ALA A 97 -9.57 14.20 15.13
CA ALA A 97 -10.21 14.73 13.91
C ALA A 97 -9.81 13.92 12.65
N SER A 98 -8.55 13.50 12.56
CA SER A 98 -8.06 12.66 11.47
C SER A 98 -8.56 11.23 11.58
N GLU A 99 -8.54 10.66 12.78
CA GLU A 99 -9.08 9.33 13.06
C GLU A 99 -10.57 9.26 12.69
N SER A 100 -11.37 10.24 13.13
CA SER A 100 -12.79 10.33 12.80
C SER A 100 -13.03 10.43 11.28
N LEU A 101 -12.27 11.26 10.57
CA LEU A 101 -12.37 11.41 9.13
C LEU A 101 -12.07 10.09 8.40
N PHE A 102 -10.95 9.43 8.73
CA PHE A 102 -10.56 8.19 8.07
C PHE A 102 -11.47 7.01 8.44
N SER A 103 -11.96 6.95 9.68
CA SER A 103 -13.00 5.97 10.07
C SER A 103 -14.25 6.16 9.24
N GLN A 104 -14.77 7.40 9.13
CA GLN A 104 -15.97 7.68 8.34
C GLN A 104 -15.79 7.32 6.86
N LEU A 105 -14.66 7.66 6.25
CA LEU A 105 -14.38 7.30 4.86
C LEU A 105 -14.33 5.78 4.67
N ASN A 106 -13.74 5.06 5.62
CA ASN A 106 -13.68 3.61 5.60
C ASN A 106 -15.07 2.98 5.79
N ASP A 107 -15.84 3.46 6.77
CA ASP A 107 -17.17 2.95 7.10
C ASP A 107 -18.14 3.14 5.93
N ILE A 108 -18.08 4.29 5.25
CA ILE A 108 -18.87 4.55 4.05
C ILE A 108 -18.50 3.60 2.92
N ALA A 109 -17.19 3.38 2.71
CA ALA A 109 -16.73 2.44 1.69
C ALA A 109 -17.26 1.02 1.99
N VAL A 110 -17.05 0.52 3.21
CA VAL A 110 -17.53 -0.80 3.65
C VAL A 110 -19.05 -0.88 3.55
N PHE A 111 -19.77 0.15 4.02
CA PHE A 111 -21.23 0.20 3.93
C PHE A 111 -21.72 0.03 2.49
N ILE A 112 -21.15 0.72 1.52
CA ILE A 112 -21.55 0.59 0.12
C ILE A 112 -21.17 -0.80 -0.44
N HIS A 113 -19.98 -1.32 -0.12
CA HIS A 113 -19.50 -2.64 -0.57
C HIS A 113 -20.27 -3.82 0.02
N ASP A 114 -20.75 -3.73 1.26
CA ASP A 114 -21.40 -4.83 1.99
C ASP A 114 -22.79 -5.22 1.44
N SER A 115 -23.34 -4.46 0.49
CA SER A 115 -24.61 -4.79 -0.15
C SER A 115 -24.57 -4.62 -1.64
N TYR A 116 -24.86 -5.71 -2.36
CA TYR A 116 -25.02 -5.70 -3.82
C TYR A 116 -26.04 -4.67 -4.30
N LYS A 117 -27.09 -4.39 -3.53
CA LYS A 117 -28.09 -3.36 -3.87
C LYS A 117 -27.50 -1.95 -3.80
N ARG A 118 -26.76 -1.64 -2.71
CA ARG A 118 -26.09 -0.34 -2.52
C ARG A 118 -24.96 -0.14 -3.52
N MET A 119 -24.18 -1.19 -3.78
CA MET A 119 -23.16 -1.18 -4.81
C MET A 119 -23.74 -0.91 -6.20
N LYS A 120 -24.85 -1.56 -6.55
CA LYS A 120 -25.51 -1.33 -7.85
C LYS A 120 -25.98 0.12 -7.99
N LEU A 121 -26.62 0.67 -6.95
CA LEU A 121 -27.07 2.06 -6.94
C LEU A 121 -25.89 3.04 -7.08
N TRP A 122 -24.77 2.75 -6.42
CA TRP A 122 -23.53 3.51 -6.55
C TRP A 122 -22.97 3.48 -7.98
N GLU A 123 -22.95 2.31 -8.61
CA GLU A 123 -22.48 2.14 -9.99
C GLU A 123 -23.36 2.83 -11.03
N GLU A 124 -24.66 2.98 -10.75
CA GLU A 124 -25.63 3.69 -11.58
C GLU A 124 -25.49 5.21 -11.47
N ASN A 125 -25.10 5.72 -10.30
CA ASN A 125 -24.93 7.15 -10.05
C ASN A 125 -23.57 7.69 -10.50
N SER A 126 -22.52 6.85 -10.47
CA SER A 126 -21.16 7.25 -10.84
C SER A 126 -20.96 7.25 -12.37
N GLU A 127 -20.81 8.44 -12.98
CA GLU A 127 -20.58 8.58 -14.42
C GLU A 127 -19.22 7.99 -14.88
N ASP A 128 -18.18 8.05 -14.03
CA ASP A 128 -16.85 7.53 -14.36
C ASP A 128 -16.67 6.07 -13.92
N LYS A 129 -16.53 5.18 -14.91
CA LYS A 129 -16.31 3.75 -14.70
C LYS A 129 -15.01 3.44 -13.92
N ARG A 130 -14.03 4.34 -13.92
CA ARG A 130 -12.71 4.18 -13.27
C ARG A 130 -12.73 4.41 -11.76
N HIS A 131 -13.77 5.03 -11.22
CA HIS A 131 -13.85 5.39 -9.80
C HIS A 131 -14.91 4.62 -9.00
N ARG A 132 -15.49 3.56 -9.60
CA ARG A 132 -16.60 2.80 -9.02
C ARG A 132 -16.29 2.03 -7.73
N ARG A 133 -15.04 1.94 -7.31
CA ARG A 133 -14.69 1.34 -6.00
C ARG A 133 -14.01 2.37 -5.11
N LEU A 134 -14.76 2.83 -4.10
CA LEU A 134 -14.19 3.46 -2.93
C LEU A 134 -13.16 2.51 -2.33
N GLY A 135 -11.95 3.02 -2.09
CA GLY A 135 -10.88 2.23 -1.49
C GLY A 135 -11.17 2.04 0.00
N VAL A 136 -11.14 0.79 0.47
CA VAL A 136 -11.11 0.50 1.91
C VAL A 136 -9.76 0.96 2.44
N ILE A 137 -9.75 1.67 3.57
CA ILE A 137 -8.53 2.19 4.18
C ILE A 137 -7.96 1.08 5.05
N GLY A 138 -7.12 0.24 4.45
CA GLY A 138 -6.37 -0.79 5.18
C GLY A 138 -5.04 -0.27 5.73
N GLU A 139 -4.57 -0.85 6.84
CA GLU A 139 -3.30 -0.49 7.49
C GLU A 139 -2.06 -0.72 6.61
N THR A 140 -2.13 -1.66 5.65
CA THR A 140 -0.95 -2.20 4.93
C THR A 140 -0.61 -1.51 3.61
N ARG A 141 -1.44 -0.60 3.09
CA ARG A 141 -1.19 0.06 1.79
C ARG A 141 -0.91 1.54 1.97
N TRP A 142 0.36 1.93 1.81
CA TRP A 142 0.93 3.24 2.15
C TRP A 142 0.16 4.44 1.58
N TRP A 143 -0.46 4.28 0.42
CA TRP A 143 -1.17 5.35 -0.27
C TRP A 143 -2.69 5.32 -0.05
N ALA A 144 -3.24 4.39 0.74
CA ALA A 144 -4.69 4.18 0.85
C ALA A 144 -5.45 5.38 1.45
N LYS A 145 -4.87 6.04 2.48
CA LYS A 145 -5.45 7.26 3.08
C LYS A 145 -5.46 8.43 2.08
N ASP A 146 -4.34 8.64 1.38
CA ASP A 146 -4.25 9.65 0.31
C ASP A 146 -5.23 9.34 -0.83
N GLU A 147 -5.29 8.08 -1.29
CA GLU A 147 -6.19 7.65 -2.35
C GLU A 147 -7.65 7.89 -1.99
N ALA A 148 -8.04 7.54 -0.76
CA ALA A 148 -9.40 7.75 -0.27
C ALA A 148 -9.77 9.23 -0.28
N LEU A 149 -8.89 10.11 0.25
CA LEU A 149 -9.09 11.55 0.21
C LEU A 149 -9.18 12.07 -1.22
N ARG A 150 -8.26 11.64 -2.08
CA ARG A 150 -8.17 12.14 -3.46
C ARG A 150 -9.33 11.68 -4.33
N LYS A 151 -9.92 10.52 -4.04
CA LYS A 151 -11.14 10.01 -4.70
C LYS A 151 -12.37 10.77 -4.23
N VAL A 152 -12.54 10.94 -2.91
CA VAL A 152 -13.74 11.58 -2.36
C VAL A 152 -13.72 13.08 -2.59
N PHE A 153 -12.62 13.76 -2.29
CA PHE A 153 -12.53 15.23 -2.30
C PHE A 153 -11.77 15.82 -3.50
N GLY A 154 -11.13 14.99 -4.32
CA GLY A 154 -10.30 15.47 -5.43
C GLY A 154 -8.93 15.99 -4.98
N ARG A 155 -8.28 16.82 -5.81
CA ARG A 155 -7.01 17.46 -5.45
C ARG A 155 -7.28 18.81 -4.80
N PHE A 156 -6.35 19.27 -3.97
CA PHE A 156 -6.42 20.62 -3.40
C PHE A 156 -6.61 21.67 -4.51
N ALA A 157 -7.62 22.53 -4.35
CA ALA A 157 -8.04 23.55 -5.32
C ALA A 157 -8.45 23.04 -6.73
N LYS A 158 -8.59 21.71 -6.90
CA LYS A 158 -9.04 21.06 -8.15
C LYS A 158 -9.92 19.85 -7.81
N PRO A 159 -11.21 20.07 -7.48
CA PRO A 159 -12.15 19.01 -7.15
C PRO A 159 -12.69 18.26 -8.38
N ASP A 160 -12.12 18.48 -9.56
CA ASP A 160 -12.55 17.84 -10.80
C ASP A 160 -12.56 16.30 -10.64
N ASN A 161 -13.69 15.67 -10.96
CA ASN A 161 -13.94 14.22 -10.83
C ASN A 161 -13.90 13.68 -9.38
N ALA A 162 -14.11 14.52 -8.37
CA ALA A 162 -14.29 14.10 -6.99
C ALA A 162 -15.66 13.43 -6.78
N LEU A 163 -15.70 12.37 -5.98
CA LEU A 163 -16.90 11.55 -5.76
C LEU A 163 -17.80 12.06 -4.62
N TYR A 164 -17.45 13.19 -3.99
CA TYR A 164 -18.20 13.69 -2.84
C TYR A 164 -19.68 13.94 -3.15
N THR A 165 -19.98 14.51 -4.32
CA THR A 165 -21.38 14.75 -4.75
C THR A 165 -22.11 13.44 -5.02
N ASP A 166 -21.45 12.50 -5.70
CA ASP A 166 -22.01 11.18 -6.01
C ASP A 166 -22.31 10.40 -4.73
N LEU A 167 -21.45 10.56 -3.71
CA LEU A 167 -21.61 9.98 -2.40
C LEU A 167 -22.84 10.51 -1.68
N VAL A 168 -23.00 11.83 -1.62
CA VAL A 168 -24.16 12.46 -0.98
C VAL A 168 -25.46 12.03 -1.67
N ILE A 169 -25.50 12.07 -3.01
CA ILE A 169 -26.67 11.65 -3.79
C ILE A 169 -26.99 10.16 -3.56
N THR A 170 -25.97 9.31 -3.50
CA THR A 170 -26.17 7.88 -3.26
C THR A 170 -26.71 7.61 -1.85
N MET A 171 -26.17 8.29 -0.84
CA MET A 171 -26.65 8.16 0.55
C MET A 171 -28.10 8.65 0.69
N GLU A 172 -28.45 9.77 0.07
CA GLU A 172 -29.83 10.28 0.04
C GLU A 172 -30.79 9.29 -0.62
N LYS A 173 -30.40 8.66 -1.74
CA LYS A 173 -31.22 7.63 -2.38
C LYS A 173 -31.38 6.39 -1.50
N ILE A 174 -30.33 5.96 -0.79
CA ILE A 174 -30.38 4.83 0.14
C ILE A 174 -31.32 5.14 1.32
N GLU A 175 -31.27 6.35 1.87
CA GLU A 175 -32.13 6.76 3.00
C GLU A 175 -33.62 6.76 2.62
N ASN A 176 -33.92 7.17 1.39
CA ASN A 176 -35.27 7.22 0.86
C ASN A 176 -35.81 5.86 0.38
N ASP A 177 -34.94 4.89 0.10
CA ASP A 177 -35.34 3.54 -0.33
C ASP A 177 -35.72 2.65 0.87
N VAL A 178 -37.03 2.48 1.08
CA VAL A 178 -37.61 1.64 2.13
C VAL A 178 -37.16 0.18 2.02
N SER A 179 -36.80 -0.31 0.82
CA SER A 179 -36.35 -1.69 0.60
C SER A 179 -34.90 -1.97 1.00
N MET A 180 -34.14 -0.91 1.34
CA MET A 180 -32.76 -0.99 1.82
C MET A 180 -32.64 -0.82 3.33
N LYS A 181 -33.74 -0.49 4.02
CA LYS A 181 -33.78 -0.40 5.48
C LYS A 181 -33.78 -1.81 6.08
N PRO A 182 -33.00 -2.07 7.14
CA PRO A 182 -33.09 -3.35 7.83
C PRO A 182 -34.52 -3.55 8.33
N VAL A 183 -35.05 -4.77 8.14
CA VAL A 183 -36.33 -5.16 8.74
C VAL A 183 -36.09 -5.18 10.25
N ILE A 184 -36.71 -4.25 10.97
CA ILE A 184 -36.68 -4.17 12.44
C ILE A 184 -37.48 -5.33 13.01
#